data_AF-A0A970J745-F1
#
_entry.id   AF-A0A970J745-F1
#
_cell.length_a   1.000
_cell.length_b   1.000
_cell.length_c   1.000
_cell.angle_alpha   90.00
_cell.angle_beta   90.00
_cell.angle_gamma   90.00
#
_symmetry.space_group_name_H-M   'P 1'
#
loop_
_entity.id
_entity.type
_entity.pdbx_description
1 polymer ?
#
loop_
_entity_poly.entity_id
_entity_poly.type
_entity_poly.pdbx_seq_one_letter_code
_entity_poly.pdbx_strand_id
1 'polypeptide(L)'
;MPSFGNPFQGNVERKLTKEELIQAIRLNIAGELEAIYIYDAHVQATDNEIAKKVIADIRDEEKAHVGELMELLRILDPKEAEFFTEGQEEVREMLEELGITEPKEEKKNDATNSFTVGSLLEE
;
A
#
# COMPACT_ATOMS: atom_id res chain seq x y z
N MET A 1 3.83 5.48 -17.09
CA MET A 1 2.72 6.10 -17.84
C MET A 1 1.87 4.99 -18.46
N PRO A 2 0.60 4.84 -18.02
CA PRO A 2 -0.33 3.90 -18.64
C PRO A 2 -0.53 4.23 -20.13
N SER A 3 -0.60 3.20 -20.98
CA SER A 3 -0.83 3.34 -22.42
C SER A 3 -2.28 2.98 -22.72
N PHE A 4 -3.20 3.83 -22.25
CA PHE A 4 -4.65 3.61 -22.35
C PHE A 4 -5.18 3.45 -23.79
N GLY A 5 -4.39 3.79 -24.81
CA GLY A 5 -4.74 3.57 -26.21
C GLY A 5 -4.63 2.12 -26.68
N ASN A 6 -4.00 1.22 -25.91
CA ASN A 6 -3.88 -0.20 -26.24
C ASN A 6 -4.76 -1.06 -25.31
N PRO A 7 -5.87 -1.65 -25.79
CA PRO A 7 -6.77 -2.45 -24.96
C PRO A 7 -6.17 -3.78 -24.50
N PHE A 8 -5.02 -4.20 -25.03
CA PHE A 8 -4.34 -5.45 -24.67
C PHE A 8 -3.12 -5.25 -23.76
N GLN A 9 -2.85 -4.02 -23.29
CA GLN A 9 -1.63 -3.74 -22.53
C GLN A 9 -1.48 -4.59 -21.25
N GLY A 10 -2.60 -4.98 -20.63
CA GLY A 10 -2.60 -5.84 -19.42
C GLY A 10 -2.58 -7.34 -19.69
N ASN A 11 -2.63 -7.78 -20.95
CA ASN A 11 -2.67 -9.20 -21.29
C ASN A 11 -1.24 -9.76 -21.41
N VAL A 12 -1.02 -10.96 -20.89
CA VAL A 12 0.24 -11.69 -20.99
C VAL A 12 0.08 -12.94 -21.88
N GLU A 13 1.09 -13.25 -22.70
CA GLU A 13 1.05 -14.41 -23.61
C GLU A 13 1.18 -15.76 -22.88
N ARG A 14 1.67 -15.73 -21.64
CA ARG A 14 1.79 -16.89 -20.76
C ARG A 14 1.58 -16.48 -19.31
N LYS A 15 1.34 -17.46 -18.44
CA LYS A 15 1.32 -17.23 -16.99
C LYS A 15 2.70 -16.79 -16.50
N LEU A 16 2.70 -15.93 -15.49
CA LEU A 16 3.91 -15.52 -14.76
C LEU A 16 4.53 -16.74 -14.05
N THR A 17 5.85 -16.81 -14.00
CA THR A 17 6.53 -17.68 -13.04
C THR A 17 6.36 -17.13 -11.63
N LYS A 18 6.80 -17.88 -10.60
CA LYS A 18 6.76 -17.40 -9.22
C LYS A 18 7.58 -16.10 -9.06
N GLU A 19 8.77 -16.08 -9.64
CA GLU A 19 9.71 -14.94 -9.56
C GLU A 19 9.14 -13.72 -10.28
N GLU A 20 8.50 -13.91 -11.43
CA GLU A 20 7.85 -12.83 -12.17
C GLU A 20 6.59 -12.31 -11.45
N LEU A 21 5.85 -13.19 -10.78
CA LEU A 21 4.73 -12.78 -9.93
C LEU A 21 5.21 -11.91 -8.77
N ILE A 22 6.30 -12.29 -8.10
CA ILE A 22 6.92 -11.47 -7.05
C ILE A 22 7.30 -10.08 -7.58
N GLN A 23 7.92 -10.02 -8.76
CA GLN A 23 8.23 -8.73 -9.42
C GLN A 23 6.97 -7.92 -9.74
N ALA A 24 5.90 -8.59 -10.19
CA ALA A 24 4.62 -7.94 -10.45
C ALA A 24 3.99 -7.39 -9.16
N ILE A 25 4.06 -8.10 -8.03
CA ILE A 25 3.58 -7.59 -6.74
C ILE A 25 4.40 -6.36 -6.28
N ARG A 26 5.72 -6.35 -6.46
CA ARG A 26 6.55 -5.15 -6.20
C ARG A 26 6.10 -3.96 -7.06
N LEU A 27 5.75 -4.19 -8.33
CA LEU A 27 5.21 -3.15 -9.20
C LEU A 27 3.83 -2.68 -8.74
N ASN A 28 2.96 -3.58 -8.28
CA ASN A 28 1.65 -3.22 -7.75
C ASN A 28 1.78 -2.34 -6.50
N ILE A 29 2.67 -2.69 -5.56
CA ILE A 29 2.97 -1.86 -4.38
C ILE A 29 3.42 -0.46 -4.80
N ALA A 30 4.31 -0.37 -5.79
CA ALA A 30 4.76 0.91 -6.33
C ALA A 30 3.61 1.71 -6.96
N GLY A 31 2.66 1.03 -7.61
CA GLY A 31 1.44 1.63 -8.16
C GLY A 31 0.54 2.24 -7.08
N GLU A 32 0.31 1.52 -5.98
CA GLU A 32 -0.49 2.06 -4.86
C GLU A 32 0.21 3.24 -4.17
N LEU A 33 1.54 3.19 -4.02
CA LEU A 33 2.31 4.32 -3.50
C LEU A 33 2.27 5.55 -4.43
N GLU A 34 2.30 5.34 -5.75
CA GLU A 34 2.10 6.41 -6.74
C GLU A 34 0.69 7.00 -6.62
N ALA A 35 -0.34 6.15 -6.46
CA ALA A 35 -1.72 6.60 -6.27
C ALA A 35 -1.87 7.45 -5.00
N ILE A 36 -1.32 7.01 -3.87
CA ILE A 36 -1.29 7.78 -2.62
C ILE A 36 -0.65 9.15 -2.85
N TYR A 37 0.54 9.19 -3.46
CA TYR A 37 1.25 10.44 -3.75
C TYR A 37 0.44 11.39 -4.62
N ILE A 38 -0.14 10.88 -5.71
CA ILE A 38 -0.91 11.68 -6.66
C ILE A 38 -2.20 12.20 -6.02
N TYR A 39 -2.95 11.36 -5.32
CA TYR A 39 -4.20 11.77 -4.68
C TYR A 39 -3.96 12.78 -3.56
N ASP A 40 -2.91 12.61 -2.77
CA ASP A 40 -2.54 13.58 -1.74
C ASP A 40 -2.22 14.96 -2.33
N ALA A 41 -1.45 14.99 -3.44
CA ALA A 41 -1.16 16.23 -4.15
C ALA A 41 -2.44 16.92 -4.68
N HIS A 42 -3.39 16.14 -5.22
CA HIS A 42 -4.66 16.69 -5.69
C HIS A 42 -5.54 17.24 -4.56
N VAL A 43 -5.61 16.55 -3.41
CA VAL A 43 -6.35 17.02 -2.23
C VAL A 43 -5.78 18.35 -1.73
N GLN A 44 -4.46 18.50 -1.72
CA GLN A 44 -3.79 19.75 -1.33
C GLN A 44 -3.99 20.88 -2.34
N ALA A 45 -4.11 20.56 -3.64
CA ALA A 45 -4.16 21.54 -4.73
C ALA A 45 -5.58 22.06 -5.07
N THR A 46 -6.64 21.41 -4.60
CA THR A 46 -8.03 21.78 -4.92
C THR A 46 -8.71 22.49 -3.77
N ASP A 47 -9.59 23.44 -4.07
CA ASP A 47 -10.52 24.06 -3.09
C ASP A 47 -11.92 23.42 -3.12
N ASN A 48 -12.18 22.45 -4.00
CA ASN A 48 -13.47 21.79 -4.08
C ASN A 48 -13.64 20.77 -2.94
N GLU A 49 -14.50 21.09 -1.98
CA GLU A 49 -14.71 20.25 -0.78
C GLU A 49 -15.24 18.84 -1.08
N ILE A 50 -16.05 18.67 -2.13
CA ILE A 50 -16.51 17.33 -2.55
C ILE A 50 -15.34 16.51 -3.07
N ALA A 51 -14.49 17.11 -3.92
CA ALA A 51 -13.30 16.45 -4.45
C ALA A 51 -12.32 16.07 -3.33
N LYS A 52 -12.06 16.98 -2.37
CA LYS A 52 -11.22 16.67 -1.20
C LYS A 52 -11.73 15.46 -0.45
N LYS A 53 -13.03 15.43 -0.14
CA LYS A 53 -13.61 14.34 0.64
C LYS A 53 -13.47 13.00 -0.07
N VAL A 54 -13.82 12.93 -1.36
CA VAL A 54 -13.77 11.68 -2.13
C VAL A 54 -12.33 11.22 -2.38
N ILE A 55 -11.46 12.12 -2.85
CA ILE A 55 -10.08 11.75 -3.21
C ILE A 55 -9.27 11.38 -1.95
N ALA A 56 -9.50 12.05 -0.81
CA ALA A 56 -8.83 11.68 0.43
C ALA A 56 -9.26 10.30 0.95
N ASP A 57 -10.54 9.93 0.77
CA ASP A 57 -11.07 8.61 1.13
C ASP A 57 -10.36 7.52 0.30
N ILE A 58 -10.34 7.69 -1.03
CA ILE A 58 -9.63 6.78 -1.96
C ILE A 58 -8.14 6.68 -1.58
N ARG A 59 -7.45 7.81 -1.38
CA ARG A 59 -6.04 7.83 -0.96
C ARG A 59 -5.79 6.99 0.30
N ASP A 60 -6.69 7.06 1.28
CA ASP A 60 -6.53 6.35 2.54
C ASP A 60 -6.83 4.85 2.38
N GLU A 61 -7.72 4.46 1.46
CA GLU A 61 -7.92 3.06 1.04
C GLU A 61 -6.66 2.48 0.38
N GLU A 62 -5.96 3.23 -0.46
CA GLU A 62 -4.74 2.73 -1.13
C GLU A 62 -3.63 2.38 -0.12
N LYS A 63 -3.62 2.99 1.07
CA LYS A 63 -2.69 2.60 2.16
C LYS A 63 -2.99 1.19 2.69
N ALA A 64 -4.27 0.81 2.73
CA ALA A 64 -4.65 -0.55 3.09
C ALA A 64 -4.23 -1.54 1.99
N HIS A 65 -4.41 -1.18 0.72
CA HIS A 65 -3.94 -1.99 -0.42
C HIS A 65 -2.42 -2.20 -0.41
N VAL A 66 -1.64 -1.18 -0.07
CA VAL A 66 -0.19 -1.35 0.18
C VAL A 66 0.05 -2.42 1.25
N GLY A 67 -0.69 -2.39 2.36
CA GLY A 67 -0.59 -3.39 3.43
C GLY A 67 -0.92 -4.81 2.96
N GLU A 68 -2.01 -4.98 2.22
CA GLU A 68 -2.44 -6.27 1.65
C GLU A 68 -1.39 -6.85 0.70
N LEU A 69 -0.84 -6.02 -0.19
CA LEU A 69 0.19 -6.42 -1.14
C LEU A 69 1.52 -6.72 -0.47
N MET A 70 1.90 -5.97 0.57
CA MET A 70 3.09 -6.24 1.37
C MET A 70 2.98 -7.59 2.10
N GLU A 71 1.82 -7.94 2.64
CA GLU A 71 1.61 -9.25 3.27
C GLU A 71 1.67 -10.38 2.22
N LEU A 72 1.06 -10.19 1.05
CA LEU A 72 1.19 -11.15 -0.05
C LEU A 72 2.65 -11.33 -0.48
N LEU A 73 3.43 -10.24 -0.55
CA LEU A 73 4.85 -10.29 -0.86
C LEU A 73 5.64 -11.09 0.17
N ARG A 74 5.36 -10.90 1.47
CA ARG A 74 5.97 -11.70 2.55
C ARG A 74 5.68 -13.19 2.42
N ILE A 75 4.47 -13.56 2.03
CA ILE A 75 4.07 -14.96 1.81
C ILE A 75 4.82 -15.55 0.60
N LEU A 76 4.98 -14.79 -0.49
CA LEU A 76 5.60 -15.26 -1.72
C LEU A 76 7.14 -15.31 -1.65
N ASP A 77 7.76 -14.35 -0.96
CA ASP A 77 9.20 -14.19 -0.75
C ASP A 77 9.54 -14.01 0.76
N PRO A 78 9.57 -15.11 1.54
CA PRO A 78 9.90 -15.05 2.97
C PRO A 78 11.29 -14.49 3.26
N LYS A 79 12.23 -14.56 2.30
CA LYS A 79 13.58 -14.03 2.50
C LYS A 79 13.58 -12.50 2.45
N GLU A 80 12.79 -11.91 1.55
CA GLU A 80 12.56 -10.44 1.57
C GLU A 80 11.89 -9.99 2.87
N ALA A 81 11.00 -10.81 3.44
CA ALA A 81 10.38 -10.53 4.73
C ALA A 81 11.38 -10.46 5.90
N GLU A 82 12.46 -11.25 5.86
CA GLU A 82 13.58 -11.15 6.81
C GLU A 82 14.27 -9.79 6.69
N PHE A 83 14.61 -9.37 5.47
CA PHE A 83 15.23 -8.06 5.22
C PHE A 83 14.33 -6.89 5.63
N PHE A 84 13.00 -6.99 5.46
CA PHE A 84 12.09 -5.96 5.98
C PHE A 84 12.13 -5.86 7.49
N THR A 85 12.26 -6.99 8.19
CA THR A 85 12.35 -7.02 9.64
C THR A 85 13.68 -6.42 10.11
N GLU A 86 14.79 -6.79 9.45
CA GLU A 86 16.12 -6.22 9.71
C GLU A 86 16.11 -4.69 9.52
N GLY A 87 15.55 -4.20 8.41
CA GLY A 87 15.45 -2.76 8.17
C GLY A 87 14.57 -2.00 9.18
N GLN A 88 13.54 -2.65 9.75
CA GLN A 88 12.78 -2.07 10.86
C GLN A 88 13.62 -1.94 12.13
N GLU A 89 14.42 -2.95 12.47
CA GLU A 89 15.33 -2.88 13.61
C GLU A 89 16.42 -1.83 13.42
N GLU A 90 16.99 -1.71 12.21
CA GLU A 90 17.97 -0.67 11.89
C GLU A 90 17.40 0.74 12.17
N VAL A 91 16.14 0.99 11.84
CA VAL A 91 15.47 2.26 12.16
C VAL A 91 15.32 2.46 13.66
N ARG A 92 14.98 1.42 14.42
CA ARG A 92 14.86 1.51 15.88
C ARG A 92 16.20 1.84 16.54
N GLU A 93 17.28 1.19 16.11
CA GLU A 93 18.64 1.47 16.57
C GLU A 93 19.01 2.95 16.30
N MET A 94 18.72 3.46 15.10
CA MET A 94 18.94 4.88 14.77
C MET A 94 18.12 5.84 15.65
N LEU A 95 16.88 5.49 16.00
CA LEU A 95 16.04 6.32 16.88
C LEU A 95 16.58 6.34 18.33
N GLU A 96 17.06 5.21 18.82
CA GLU A 96 17.70 5.11 20.15
C GLU A 96 18.96 5.97 20.23
N GLU A 97 19.80 5.96 19.19
CA GLU A 97 20.99 6.82 19.09
C GLU A 97 20.64 8.31 19.13
N LEU A 98 19.49 8.70 18.57
CA LEU A 98 18.96 10.06 18.60
C LEU A 98 18.25 10.41 19.92
N GLY A 99 18.11 9.47 20.85
CA GLY A 99 17.36 9.65 22.10
C GLY A 99 15.85 9.82 21.90
N ILE A 100 15.32 9.36 20.76
CA ILE A 100 13.90 9.39 20.44
C ILE A 100 13.29 8.06 20.88
N THR A 101 12.33 8.12 21.79
CA THR A 101 11.57 6.91 22.18
C THR A 101 10.35 6.77 21.28
N GLU A 102 10.13 5.58 20.73
CA GLU A 102 8.90 5.30 19.98
C GLU A 102 7.67 5.56 20.86
N PRO A 103 6.65 6.28 20.36
CA PRO A 103 5.38 6.37 21.06
C PRO A 103 4.77 4.97 21.18
N LYS A 104 4.52 4.53 22.42
CA LYS A 104 3.77 3.28 22.65
C LYS A 104 2.42 3.39 21.97
N GLU A 105 2.11 2.46 21.06
CA GLU A 105 0.77 2.38 20.47
C GLU A 105 -0.27 2.29 21.59
N GLU A 106 -1.07 3.35 21.77
CA GLU A 106 -2.31 3.25 22.51
C GLU A 106 -3.24 2.35 21.69
N LYS A 107 -3.47 1.12 22.16
CA LYS A 107 -4.54 0.26 21.64
C LYS A 107 -5.88 0.97 21.83
N LYS A 108 -6.29 1.77 20.85
CA LYS A 108 -7.67 2.24 20.75
C LYS A 108 -8.51 1.05 20.33
N ASN A 109 -9.18 0.45 21.30
CA ASN A 109 -10.31 -0.43 21.07
C ASN A 109 -11.46 0.41 20.50
N ASP A 110 -11.39 0.78 19.22
CA ASP A 110 -12.51 1.43 18.54
C ASP A 110 -13.20 0.37 17.69
N ALA A 111 -14.20 -0.27 18.29
CA ALA A 111 -15.17 -1.10 17.60
C ALA A 111 -16.06 -0.20 16.73
N THR A 112 -15.51 0.31 15.64
CA THR A 112 -16.28 0.86 14.53
C THR A 112 -16.13 -0.12 13.38
N ASN A 113 -17.25 -0.62 12.89
CA ASN A 113 -17.31 -1.46 11.70
C ASN A 113 -16.70 -0.68 10.52
N SER A 114 -15.39 -0.82 10.31
CA SER A 114 -14.79 -0.51 9.02
C SER A 114 -15.16 -1.65 8.09
N PHE A 115 -16.06 -1.37 7.16
CA PHE A 115 -16.24 -2.22 6.00
C PHE A 115 -14.89 -2.23 5.27
N THR A 116 -14.18 -3.36 5.32
CA THR A 116 -12.98 -3.55 4.52
C THR A 116 -13.39 -3.85 3.09
N VAL A 117 -12.49 -3.63 2.13
CA VAL A 117 -12.75 -3.79 0.70
C VAL A 117 -13.30 -5.18 0.33
N GLY A 118 -13.00 -6.21 1.15
CA GLY A 118 -13.54 -7.58 0.99
C GLY A 118 -15.00 -7.78 1.40
N SER A 119 -15.66 -6.78 1.99
CA SER A 119 -17.05 -6.91 2.49
C SER A 119 -18.12 -6.85 1.38
N LEU A 120 -17.73 -6.66 0.12
CA LEU A 120 -18.63 -6.58 -1.04
C LEU A 120 -18.75 -7.89 -1.84
N LEU A 121 -18.21 -9.01 -1.34
CA LEU A 121 -18.27 -10.30 -2.03
C LEU A 121 -19.41 -11.23 -1.56
N GLU A 122 -20.37 -10.73 -0.77
CA GLU A 122 -21.58 -11.48 -0.40
C GLU A 122 -22.84 -10.86 -1.03
N GLU A 123 -23.07 -11.13 -2.32
CA GLU A 123 -24.43 -11.25 -2.91
C GLU A 123 -24.47 -12.33 -4.00
#